data_AF-A0A8R1E711-F1
#
_entry.id   AF-A0A8R1E711-F1
#
_cell.length_a   1.000
_cell.length_b   1.000
_cell.length_c   1.000
_cell.angle_alpha   90.00
_cell.angle_beta   90.00
_cell.angle_gamma   90.00
#
_symmetry.space_group_name_H-M   'P 1'
#
loop_
_entity.id
_entity.type
_entity.pdbx_description
1 polymer ?
#
loop_
_entity_poly.entity_id
_entity_poly.type
_entity_poly.pdbx_seq_one_letter_code
_entity_poly.pdbx_strand_id
1 'polypeptide(L)'
;MSVFMTLLYLYPIHGLFFTKPAVFRPEFMSWFFDPGLGLDSSYYTNLNQPVNNAMLIVITLLLYSYLTLFILRRKVVQNSGKLSKTQKAVLLQASIICFFHSITSFLYVYMQFLYSPQWLRVVAEIGWQTCTGSACVVYLTLNRSLRTQVIKMVFPKSWKIEKRVSQVFII
;
A
#
# COMPACT_ATOMS: atom_id res chain seq x y z
N MET A 1 13.75 18.14 -12.76
CA MET A 1 13.61 16.97 -11.86
C MET A 1 14.98 16.36 -11.63
N SER A 2 15.30 15.94 -10.41
CA SER A 2 16.53 15.19 -10.14
C SER A 2 16.54 13.87 -10.91
N VAL A 3 17.72 13.40 -11.31
CA VAL A 3 17.91 12.13 -12.06
C VAL A 3 17.18 10.97 -11.38
N PHE A 4 17.26 10.90 -10.05
CA PHE A 4 16.54 9.90 -9.25
C PHE A 4 15.02 9.94 -9.46
N MET A 5 14.42 11.12 -9.45
CA MET A 5 12.98 11.25 -9.66
C MET A 5 12.59 10.83 -11.07
N THR A 6 13.40 11.16 -12.08
CA THR A 6 13.17 10.72 -13.46
C THR A 6 13.15 9.18 -13.55
N LEU A 7 14.10 8.50 -12.91
CA LEU A 7 14.15 7.03 -12.89
C LEU A 7 12.92 6.40 -12.24
N LEU A 8 12.39 7.03 -11.17
CA LEU A 8 11.17 6.55 -10.49
C LEU A 8 9.94 6.57 -11.40
N TYR A 9 9.84 7.49 -12.36
CA TYR A 9 8.73 7.51 -13.32
C TYR A 9 8.97 6.63 -14.54
N LEU A 10 10.22 6.56 -15.04
CA LEU A 10 10.53 5.75 -16.22
C LEU A 10 10.32 4.25 -15.97
N TYR A 11 10.64 3.76 -14.77
CA TYR A 11 10.50 2.34 -14.42
C TYR A 11 9.05 1.80 -14.53
N PRO A 12 8.03 2.41 -13.89
CA PRO A 12 6.64 1.97 -14.05
C PRO A 12 6.09 2.22 -15.46
N ILE A 13 6.51 3.30 -16.14
CA ILE A 13 6.14 3.54 -17.55
C ILE A 13 6.63 2.39 -18.44
N HIS A 14 7.86 1.93 -18.23
CA HIS A 14 8.38 0.75 -18.93
C HIS A 14 7.48 -0.48 -18.68
N GLY A 15 7.12 -0.74 -17.42
CA GLY A 15 6.22 -1.84 -17.06
C GLY A 15 4.86 -1.76 -17.75
N LEU A 16 4.26 -0.57 -17.82
CA LEU A 16 2.92 -0.36 -18.39
C LEU A 16 2.85 -0.54 -19.91
N PHE A 17 3.83 0.00 -20.65
CA PHE A 17 3.76 0.05 -22.11
C PHE A 17 4.57 -1.05 -22.82
N PHE A 18 5.59 -1.61 -22.16
CA PHE A 18 6.56 -2.50 -22.82
C PHE A 18 6.56 -3.92 -22.26
N THR A 19 5.66 -4.25 -21.33
CA THR A 19 5.57 -5.60 -20.75
C THR A 19 4.14 -6.13 -20.82
N LYS A 20 3.98 -7.47 -20.87
CA LYS A 20 2.66 -8.09 -20.95
C LYS A 20 1.93 -7.89 -19.60
N PRO A 21 0.74 -7.29 -19.57
CA PRO A 21 0.05 -7.03 -18.32
C PRO A 21 -0.49 -8.33 -17.71
N ALA A 22 -0.61 -8.36 -16.39
CA ALA A 22 -1.51 -9.31 -15.75
C ALA A 22 -2.96 -8.87 -16.03
N VAL A 23 -3.83 -9.84 -16.28
CA VAL A 23 -5.25 -9.61 -16.53
C VAL A 23 -6.07 -10.17 -15.37
N PHE A 24 -7.19 -9.52 -15.08
CA PHE A 24 -8.09 -9.99 -14.04
C PHE A 24 -8.85 -11.22 -14.53
N ARG A 25 -8.82 -12.30 -13.75
CA ARG A 25 -9.56 -13.53 -14.02
C ARG A 25 -10.75 -13.65 -13.07
N PRO A 26 -12.00 -13.54 -13.58
CA PRO A 26 -13.20 -13.64 -12.74
C PRO A 26 -13.31 -14.98 -12.01
N GLU A 27 -12.87 -16.08 -12.63
CA GLU A 27 -12.91 -17.43 -12.03
C GLU A 27 -12.09 -17.51 -10.73
N PHE A 28 -11.05 -16.69 -10.63
CA PHE A 28 -10.12 -16.68 -9.50
C PHE A 28 -10.25 -15.43 -8.63
N MET A 29 -11.03 -14.44 -9.08
CA MET A 29 -11.16 -13.10 -8.48
C MET A 29 -9.80 -12.45 -8.19
N SER A 30 -8.84 -12.65 -9.09
CA SER A 30 -7.45 -12.19 -8.91
C SER A 30 -6.73 -12.04 -10.26
N TRP A 31 -5.51 -11.50 -10.22
CA TRP A 31 -4.74 -11.09 -11.39
C TRP A 31 -3.71 -12.13 -11.81
N PHE A 32 -3.81 -12.64 -13.03
CA PHE A 32 -2.91 -13.66 -13.57
C PHE A 32 -2.32 -13.23 -14.91
N PHE A 33 -1.16 -13.78 -15.30
CA PHE A 33 -0.60 -13.52 -16.63
C PHE A 33 -1.41 -14.19 -17.72
N ASP A 34 -1.74 -15.47 -17.52
CA ASP A 34 -2.56 -16.23 -18.45
C ASP A 34 -4.02 -15.73 -18.39
N PRO A 35 -4.58 -15.26 -19.51
CA PRO A 35 -5.97 -14.81 -19.60
C PRO A 35 -7.01 -15.95 -19.57
N GLY A 36 -6.60 -17.22 -19.66
CA GLY A 36 -7.51 -18.36 -19.68
C GLY A 36 -8.16 -18.62 -21.04
N LEU A 37 -7.51 -18.22 -22.14
CA LEU A 37 -8.03 -18.36 -23.51
C LEU A 37 -7.87 -19.78 -24.10
N GLY A 38 -7.39 -20.75 -23.32
CA GLY A 38 -7.15 -22.13 -23.78
C GLY A 38 -5.89 -22.32 -24.63
N LEU A 39 -5.09 -21.26 -24.80
CA LEU A 39 -3.75 -21.32 -25.40
C LEU A 39 -2.71 -21.67 -24.34
N ASP A 40 -1.51 -22.04 -24.77
CA ASP A 40 -0.41 -22.32 -23.85
C ASP A 40 -0.09 -21.07 -22.99
N SER A 41 -0.10 -21.27 -21.67
CA SER A 41 0.16 -20.23 -20.67
C SER A 41 1.54 -19.57 -20.86
N SER A 42 2.50 -20.29 -21.45
CA SER A 42 3.85 -19.78 -21.75
C SER A 42 3.84 -18.50 -22.60
N TYR A 43 2.87 -18.36 -23.52
CA TYR A 43 2.73 -17.18 -24.39
C TYR A 43 2.45 -15.89 -23.62
N TYR A 44 1.87 -15.99 -22.42
CA TYR A 44 1.44 -14.82 -21.64
C TYR A 44 2.40 -14.48 -20.49
N THR A 45 3.37 -15.34 -20.21
CA THR A 45 4.32 -15.13 -19.11
C THR A 45 5.09 -13.81 -19.24
N ASN A 46 5.19 -13.09 -18.12
CA ASN A 46 5.96 -11.87 -17.97
C ASN A 46 6.83 -11.95 -16.71
N LEU A 47 8.13 -12.12 -16.86
CA LEU A 47 9.05 -12.19 -15.72
C LEU A 47 9.34 -10.84 -15.06
N ASN A 48 8.97 -9.72 -15.69
CA ASN A 48 9.23 -8.40 -15.10
C ASN A 48 8.47 -8.19 -13.79
N GLN A 49 7.19 -8.55 -13.71
CA GLN A 49 6.41 -8.36 -12.49
C GLN A 49 6.90 -9.28 -11.35
N PRO A 50 7.14 -10.60 -11.56
CA PRO A 50 7.64 -11.45 -10.48
C PRO A 50 9.02 -11.04 -10.00
N VAL A 51 9.92 -10.62 -10.92
CA VAL A 51 11.24 -10.08 -10.55
C VAL A 51 11.10 -8.78 -9.75
N ASN A 52 10.24 -7.85 -10.18
CA ASN A 52 9.94 -6.64 -9.42
C ASN A 52 9.43 -6.95 -8.01
N ASN A 53 8.46 -7.86 -7.89
CA ASN A 53 7.90 -8.26 -6.60
C ASN A 53 8.96 -8.94 -5.71
N ALA A 54 9.83 -9.78 -6.28
CA ALA A 54 10.92 -10.42 -5.55
C ALA A 54 11.96 -9.40 -5.05
N MET A 55 12.39 -8.47 -5.91
CA MET A 55 13.28 -7.37 -5.51
C MET A 55 12.67 -6.53 -4.40
N LEU A 56 11.37 -6.26 -4.48
CA LEU A 56 10.66 -5.48 -3.49
C LEU A 56 10.65 -6.16 -2.12
N ILE A 57 10.44 -7.48 -2.05
CA ILE A 57 10.55 -8.26 -0.80
C ILE A 57 11.93 -8.07 -0.19
N VAL A 58 13.00 -8.23 -0.98
CA VAL A 58 14.38 -8.09 -0.50
C VAL A 58 14.65 -6.67 0.01
N ILE A 59 14.30 -5.66 -0.79
CA ILE A 59 14.53 -4.25 -0.46
C ILE A 59 13.76 -3.84 0.80
N THR A 60 12.48 -4.24 0.91
CA THR A 60 11.64 -3.90 2.07
C THR A 60 12.15 -4.55 3.35
N LEU A 61 12.58 -5.81 3.29
CA LEU A 61 13.20 -6.49 4.43
C LEU A 61 14.49 -5.80 4.87
N LEU A 62 15.38 -5.46 3.93
CA LEU A 62 16.64 -4.79 4.23
C LEU A 62 16.42 -3.39 4.82
N LEU A 63 15.55 -2.58 4.19
CA LEU A 63 15.24 -1.23 4.65
C LEU A 63 14.59 -1.25 6.04
N TYR A 64 13.64 -2.16 6.29
CA TYR A 64 12.99 -2.26 7.59
C TYR A 64 13.95 -2.72 8.70
N SER A 65 14.80 -3.70 8.39
CA SER A 65 15.86 -4.17 9.30
C SER A 65 16.83 -3.03 9.62
N TYR A 66 17.28 -2.30 8.60
CA TYR A 66 18.15 -1.14 8.75
C TYR A 66 17.50 -0.04 9.62
N LEU A 67 16.26 0.34 9.31
CA LEU A 67 15.54 1.40 10.01
C LEU A 67 15.35 1.05 11.50
N THR A 68 14.99 -0.20 11.79
CA THR A 68 14.81 -0.68 13.16
C THR A 68 16.13 -0.64 13.92
N LEU A 69 17.21 -1.16 13.34
CA LEU A 69 18.55 -1.11 13.94
C LEU A 69 19.04 0.33 14.15
N PHE A 70 18.80 1.21 13.18
CA PHE A 70 19.16 2.63 13.26
C PHE A 70 18.45 3.33 14.43
N ILE A 71 17.14 3.07 14.61
CA ILE A 71 16.36 3.63 15.72
C ILE A 71 16.84 3.08 17.06
N LEU A 72 17.14 1.77 17.15
CA LEU A 72 17.68 1.15 18.36
C LEU A 72 19.05 1.73 18.73
N ARG A 73 19.96 1.86 17.75
CA ARG A 73 21.28 2.47 17.96
C ARG A 73 21.18 3.92 18.42
N ARG A 74 20.30 4.73 17.82
CA ARG A 74 20.10 6.12 18.23
C ARG A 74 19.57 6.25 19.67
N LYS A 75 18.70 5.35 20.11
CA LYS A 75 18.25 5.32 21.51
C LYS A 75 19.40 5.06 22.47
N VAL A 76 20.24 4.08 22.18
CA VAL A 76 21.40 3.71 23.01
C VAL A 76 22.41 4.86 23.04
N VAL A 77 22.78 5.42 21.89
CA VAL A 77 23.81 6.46 21.79
C VAL A 77 23.38 7.78 22.42
N GLN A 78 22.14 8.23 22.21
CA GLN A 78 21.71 9.55 22.67
C GLN A 78 21.12 9.55 24.08
N ASN A 79 21.12 8.40 24.78
CA ASN A 79 20.38 8.17 26.03
C ASN A 79 18.97 8.78 25.98
N SER A 80 18.38 8.77 24.78
CA SER A 80 17.26 9.62 24.44
C SER A 80 15.98 8.94 24.87
N GLY A 81 15.10 9.70 25.52
CA GLY A 81 13.82 9.21 26.03
C GLY A 81 12.89 8.63 24.94
N LYS A 82 11.69 8.23 25.34
CA LYS A 82 10.70 7.57 24.46
C LYS A 82 10.48 8.37 23.15
N LEU A 83 10.47 7.67 22.00
CA LEU A 83 10.09 8.22 20.69
C LEU A 83 8.79 9.04 20.77
N SER A 84 8.72 10.12 20.00
CA SER A 84 7.51 10.95 19.95
C SER A 84 6.31 10.14 19.44
N LYS A 85 5.09 10.52 19.84
CA LYS A 85 3.86 9.84 19.40
C LYS A 85 3.78 9.77 17.86
N THR A 86 4.15 10.87 17.19
CA THR A 86 4.18 10.97 15.73
C THR A 86 5.23 10.05 15.11
N GLN A 87 6.44 9.97 15.67
CA GLN A 87 7.48 9.07 15.16
C GLN A 87 7.07 7.61 15.27
N LYS A 88 6.47 7.21 16.40
CA LYS A 88 5.96 5.84 16.60
C LYS A 88 4.84 5.52 15.61
N ALA A 89 3.95 6.47 15.38
CA ALA A 89 2.85 6.34 14.43
C ALA A 89 3.34 6.09 12.99
N VAL A 90 4.26 6.95 12.52
CA VAL A 90 4.84 6.83 11.16
C VAL A 90 5.64 5.53 11.02
N LEU A 91 6.40 5.16 12.05
CA LEU A 91 7.14 3.90 12.06
C LEU A 91 6.21 2.70 11.97
N LEU A 92 5.17 2.64 12.81
CA LEU A 92 4.19 1.57 12.81
C LEU A 92 3.46 1.47 11.47
N GLN A 93 3.09 2.60 10.88
CA GLN A 93 2.48 2.66 9.55
C GLN A 93 3.38 2.04 8.49
N ALA A 94 4.62 2.50 8.39
CA ALA A 94 5.57 1.98 7.42
C ALA A 94 5.82 0.48 7.64
N SER A 95 5.86 0.05 8.91
CA SER A 95 6.03 -1.36 9.28
C SER A 95 4.86 -2.23 8.77
N ILE A 96 3.62 -1.78 9.02
CA ILE A 96 2.40 -2.47 8.56
C ILE A 96 2.37 -2.54 7.04
N ILE A 97 2.61 -1.42 6.36
CA ILE A 97 2.64 -1.36 4.88
C ILE A 97 3.68 -2.34 4.35
N CYS A 98 4.93 -2.24 4.79
CA CYS A 98 6.01 -3.09 4.29
C CYS A 98 5.72 -4.57 4.56
N PHE A 99 5.25 -4.93 5.76
CA PHE A 99 4.95 -6.31 6.12
C PHE A 99 3.88 -6.94 5.21
N PHE A 100 2.72 -6.28 5.09
CA PHE A 100 1.65 -6.78 4.21
C PHE A 100 2.09 -6.76 2.75
N HIS A 101 2.91 -5.79 2.34
CA HIS A 101 3.36 -5.69 0.96
C HIS A 101 4.34 -6.81 0.61
N SER A 102 5.29 -7.13 1.48
CA SER A 102 6.19 -8.27 1.27
C SER A 102 5.43 -9.59 1.20
N ILE A 103 4.45 -9.81 2.09
CA ILE A 103 3.60 -11.01 2.06
C ILE A 103 2.82 -11.08 0.75
N THR A 104 2.17 -9.98 0.37
CA THR A 104 1.40 -9.88 -0.86
C THR A 104 2.28 -10.15 -2.08
N SER A 105 3.42 -9.47 -2.20
CA SER A 105 4.38 -9.69 -3.28
C SER A 105 4.81 -11.15 -3.39
N PHE A 106 5.06 -11.82 -2.26
CA PHE A 106 5.40 -13.24 -2.24
C PHE A 106 4.24 -14.11 -2.75
N LEU A 107 3.03 -13.89 -2.24
CA LEU A 107 1.85 -14.65 -2.65
C LEU A 107 1.52 -14.46 -4.13
N TYR A 108 1.66 -13.25 -4.66
CA TYR A 108 1.49 -12.98 -6.10
C TYR A 108 2.56 -13.66 -6.95
N VAL A 109 3.81 -13.74 -6.49
CA VAL A 109 4.83 -14.53 -7.22
C VAL A 109 4.47 -16.01 -7.17
N TYR A 110 4.14 -16.53 -5.98
CA TYR A 110 3.75 -17.93 -5.78
C TYR A 110 2.61 -18.34 -6.71
N MET A 111 1.52 -17.56 -6.74
CA MET A 111 0.31 -17.94 -7.47
C MET A 111 0.46 -17.94 -8.98
N GLN A 112 1.47 -17.24 -9.52
CA GLN A 112 1.74 -17.21 -10.95
C GLN A 112 2.43 -18.49 -11.44
N PHE A 113 3.08 -19.24 -10.55
CA PHE A 113 3.86 -20.43 -10.93
C PHE A 113 3.37 -21.72 -10.28
N LEU A 114 2.65 -21.63 -9.16
CA LEU A 114 2.21 -22.78 -8.38
C LEU A 114 0.70 -22.76 -8.17
N TYR A 115 0.13 -23.97 -8.06
CA TYR A 115 -1.28 -24.13 -7.75
C TYR A 115 -1.63 -23.40 -6.45
N SER A 116 -2.66 -22.55 -6.52
CA SER A 116 -3.08 -21.70 -5.40
C SER A 116 -4.53 -21.97 -5.04
N PRO A 117 -4.82 -22.48 -3.84
CA PRO A 117 -6.19 -22.66 -3.38
C PRO A 117 -6.88 -21.30 -3.18
N GLN A 118 -8.21 -21.29 -3.20
CA GLN A 118 -9.01 -20.06 -3.14
C GLN A 118 -8.69 -19.18 -1.93
N TRP A 119 -8.52 -19.77 -0.74
CA TRP A 119 -8.21 -19.03 0.48
C TRP A 119 -6.90 -18.25 0.35
N LEU A 120 -5.90 -18.80 -0.33
CA LEU A 120 -4.59 -18.17 -0.50
C LEU A 120 -4.69 -16.94 -1.39
N ARG A 121 -5.46 -17.03 -2.48
CA ARG A 121 -5.72 -15.90 -3.38
C ARG A 121 -6.46 -14.77 -2.67
N VAL A 122 -7.46 -15.11 -1.85
CA VAL A 122 -8.19 -14.12 -1.04
C VAL A 122 -7.25 -13.41 -0.06
N VAL A 123 -6.34 -14.14 0.59
CA VAL A 123 -5.33 -13.53 1.47
C VAL A 123 -4.41 -12.58 0.69
N ALA A 124 -4.00 -12.93 -0.53
CA ALA A 124 -3.19 -12.07 -1.38
C ALA A 124 -3.91 -10.76 -1.72
N GLU A 125 -5.18 -10.83 -2.13
CA GLU A 125 -6.00 -9.65 -2.45
C GLU A 125 -6.26 -8.77 -1.21
N ILE A 126 -6.56 -9.37 -0.06
CA ILE A 126 -6.74 -8.63 1.20
C ILE A 126 -5.43 -7.94 1.61
N GLY A 127 -4.30 -8.64 1.47
CA GLY A 127 -2.98 -8.08 1.74
C GLY A 127 -2.70 -6.87 0.87
N TRP A 128 -2.99 -6.96 -0.43
CA TRP A 128 -2.83 -5.86 -1.37
C TRP A 128 -3.70 -4.65 -1.00
N GLN A 129 -4.99 -4.86 -0.71
CA GLN A 129 -5.91 -3.80 -0.27
C GLN A 129 -5.51 -3.17 1.07
N THR A 130 -4.99 -3.98 2.00
CA THR A 130 -4.53 -3.49 3.30
C THR A 130 -3.33 -2.55 3.13
N CYS A 131 -2.41 -2.86 2.21
CA CYS A 131 -1.27 -1.99 1.92
C CYS A 131 -1.72 -0.62 1.40
N THR A 132 -2.64 -0.60 0.44
CA THR A 132 -3.12 0.65 -0.19
C THR A 132 -4.01 1.46 0.76
N GLY A 133 -4.85 0.80 1.57
CA GLY A 133 -5.77 1.46 2.51
C GLY A 133 -5.12 1.93 3.83
N SER A 134 -4.05 1.29 4.28
CA SER A 134 -3.43 1.58 5.59
C SER A 134 -2.91 3.01 5.75
N ALA A 135 -2.46 3.64 4.65
CA ALA A 135 -2.02 5.04 4.67
C ALA A 135 -3.16 5.97 5.09
N CYS A 136 -4.37 5.77 4.56
CA CYS A 136 -5.55 6.54 4.92
C CYS A 136 -5.91 6.35 6.39
N VAL A 137 -5.90 5.10 6.88
CA VAL A 137 -6.21 4.79 8.29
C VAL A 137 -5.26 5.52 9.23
N VAL A 138 -3.96 5.49 8.95
CA VAL A 138 -2.98 6.16 9.82
C VAL A 138 -3.10 7.67 9.75
N TYR A 139 -3.23 8.27 8.56
CA TYR A 139 -3.37 9.72 8.45
C TYR A 139 -4.62 10.23 9.18
N LEU A 140 -5.73 9.51 9.08
CA LEU A 140 -6.98 9.87 9.74
C LEU A 140 -6.95 9.62 11.25
N THR A 141 -6.18 8.66 11.75
CA THR A 141 -6.17 8.33 13.19
C THR A 141 -5.09 9.08 13.96
N LEU A 142 -3.88 9.20 13.41
CA LEU A 142 -2.68 9.64 14.13
C LEU A 142 -2.25 11.08 13.84
N ASN A 143 -2.72 11.70 12.76
CA ASN A 143 -2.46 13.12 12.50
C ASN A 143 -3.66 13.99 12.90
N ARG A 144 -3.59 14.59 14.10
CA ARG A 144 -4.66 15.43 14.66
C ARG A 144 -5.03 16.60 13.73
N SER A 145 -4.05 17.20 13.06
CA SER A 145 -4.30 18.34 12.16
C SER A 145 -5.09 17.90 10.93
N LEU A 146 -4.60 16.86 10.22
CA LEU A 146 -5.29 16.29 9.05
C LEU A 146 -6.69 15.79 9.41
N ARG A 147 -6.82 15.02 10.50
CA ARG A 147 -8.13 14.54 10.98
C ARG A 147 -9.11 15.68 11.21
N THR A 148 -8.65 16.78 11.82
CA THR A 148 -9.51 17.94 12.08
C THR A 148 -9.96 18.61 10.79
N GLN A 149 -9.08 18.70 9.78
CA GLN A 149 -9.45 19.24 8.47
C GLN A 149 -10.43 18.33 7.73
N VAL A 150 -10.19 17.02 7.71
CA VAL A 150 -11.10 16.04 7.09
C VAL A 150 -12.48 16.09 7.75
N ILE A 151 -12.55 16.15 9.08
CA ILE A 151 -13.83 16.30 9.80
C ILE A 151 -14.55 17.59 9.41
N LYS A 152 -13.84 18.71 9.21
CA LYS A 152 -14.44 19.97 8.75
C LYS A 152 -14.94 19.89 7.31
N MET A 153 -14.31 19.10 6.45
CA MET A 153 -14.76 18.88 5.07
C MET A 153 -15.98 17.96 4.99
N VAL A 154 -15.99 16.88 5.77
CA VAL A 154 -17.09 15.89 5.79
C VAL A 154 -18.30 16.43 6.57
N PHE A 155 -18.06 17.18 7.66
CA PHE A 155 -19.09 17.82 8.48
C PHE A 155 -18.90 19.34 8.52
N PRO A 156 -19.15 20.04 7.41
CA PRO A 156 -18.98 21.48 7.35
C PRO A 156 -19.95 22.15 8.35
N LYS A 157 -19.41 23.07 9.17
CA LYS A 157 -20.20 23.83 10.15
C LYS A 157 -21.33 24.65 9.52
N SER A 158 -21.30 24.88 8.20
CA SER A 158 -22.38 25.53 7.44
C SER A 158 -23.72 24.80 7.56
N TRP A 159 -23.72 23.46 7.72
CA TRP A 159 -24.95 22.68 7.92
C TRP A 159 -25.65 23.00 9.26
N LYS A 160 -24.92 23.55 10.24
CA LYS A 160 -25.48 24.02 11.52
C LYS A 160 -26.00 25.46 11.47
N ILE A 161 -25.61 26.26 10.47
CA ILE A 161 -26.08 27.64 10.30
C ILE A 161 -27.40 27.64 9.52
N GLU A 162 -27.51 26.83 8.47
CA GLU A 162 -28.75 26.71 7.68
C GLU A 162 -29.93 26.21 8.53
N LYS A 163 -29.71 25.19 9.39
CA LYS A 163 -30.74 24.73 10.35
C LYS A 163 -31.10 25.77 11.43
N ARG A 164 -30.24 26.75 11.72
CA ARG A 164 -30.51 27.80 12.71
C ARG A 164 -31.25 28.99 12.08
N VAL A 165 -30.98 29.28 10.82
CA VAL A 165 -31.71 30.31 10.05
C VAL A 165 -33.13 29.82 9.74
N SER A 166 -33.32 28.56 9.33
CA SER A 166 -34.67 28.02 9.06
C SER A 166 -35.57 27.90 10.28
N GLN A 167 -35.04 27.88 11.52
CA GLN A 167 -35.84 27.90 12.75
C GLN A 167 -36.20 29.32 13.23
N VAL A 168 -35.49 30.36 12.77
CA VAL A 168 -35.80 31.76 13.09
C VAL A 168 -36.90 32.32 12.18
N PHE A 169 -37.12 31.71 11.01
CA PHE A 169 -38.19 32.09 10.06
C PHE A 169 -39.51 31.32 10.23
N ILE A 170 -39.68 30.56 11.33
CA ILE A 170 -40.94 29.86 11.68
C ILE A 170 -41.53 30.42 13.01
N ILE A 171 -41.34 31.71 13.26
CA ILE A 171 -42.06 32.48 14.29
C ILE A 171 -42.60 33.74 13.60
#